data_AF-A0A371RFZ1-F1
#
_entry.id   AF-A0A371RFZ1-F1
#
_cell.length_a   1.000
_cell.length_b   1.000
_cell.length_c   1.000
_cell.angle_alpha   90.00
_cell.angle_beta   90.00
_cell.angle_gamma   90.00
#
_symmetry.space_group_name_H-M   'P 1'
#
loop_
_entity.id
_entity.type
_entity.pdbx_description
1 polymer ?
#
loop_
_entity_poly.entity_id
_entity_poly.type
_entity_poly.pdbx_seq_one_letter_code
_entity_poly.pdbx_strand_id
1 'polypeptide(L)'
;MRLTALAAAALMTITPAWAQIDRVDIDKSAFSLGTLRPEDGALPRSLWTDTERNSVSDLLVTVPAAYDNPLNLELLRRVLLSPGEGPKDADNALAGQKLLKAAEAGFYSDAAQLANLAPSTHSEPALARVIAYQELMDGKTDVACARGEGLRDGRAAPFWIKLRFVCYVRAGEGAAADLTLNLLKRQDALTAEESARFTAFADGGEFAAPKGDITLFDWVMMHERGITIDRALLDRVGPGYTAAIARMRGLDPNLREVALLRSLSVRTIGADEAIDLLDGMGTTELAGDVLTLSAVPPGSLEYAEALGTALRRGGADAAGFEARARLLAGDLRRATPITNFAPNATEIALAAMITDQPRVAEAWITALASDQSRPTGLDRARRLVDIYAIIDPEAAGRIGSFIGMVEEPKSVPSVTAYNTNPSVPVASLVAAALPAAEAGSEGPAALVYLTGLSTTEDGEGGIRNAVINWARDKADIRWMDHKASFDVELRAVLDEPAPQVAAAPQPTGN
;
A
#
# COMPACT_ATOMS: atom_id res chain seq x y z
N MET A 1 38.98 8.80 -72.93
CA MET A 1 37.58 8.35 -72.84
C MET A 1 37.00 8.95 -71.57
N ARG A 2 35.97 9.80 -71.69
CA ARG A 2 35.40 10.61 -70.60
C ARG A 2 34.52 9.74 -69.69
N LEU A 3 34.60 9.93 -68.37
CA LEU A 3 33.54 9.54 -67.43
C LEU A 3 33.59 10.48 -66.21
N THR A 4 32.70 11.47 -66.26
CA THR A 4 32.28 12.35 -65.17
C THR A 4 31.25 11.61 -64.31
N ALA A 5 31.47 11.53 -62.99
CA ALA A 5 30.46 11.10 -62.02
C ALA A 5 30.21 12.25 -61.03
N LEU A 6 28.98 12.77 -61.05
CA LEU A 6 28.43 13.69 -60.05
C LEU A 6 28.08 12.89 -58.79
N ALA A 7 28.59 13.30 -57.63
CA ALA A 7 28.10 12.87 -56.33
C ALA A 7 27.20 13.98 -55.75
N ALA A 8 25.91 13.68 -55.62
CA ALA A 8 24.94 14.53 -54.94
C ALA A 8 24.98 14.24 -53.43
N ALA A 9 25.37 15.24 -52.63
CA ALA A 9 25.31 15.18 -51.18
C ALA A 9 23.90 15.55 -50.71
N ALA A 10 23.17 14.59 -50.13
CA ALA A 10 21.91 14.83 -49.45
C ALA A 10 22.20 15.33 -48.02
N LEU A 11 21.96 16.62 -47.77
CA LEU A 11 21.94 17.18 -46.41
C LEU A 11 20.62 16.78 -45.74
N MET A 12 20.68 15.82 -44.80
CA MET A 12 19.60 15.57 -43.85
C MET A 12 19.61 16.67 -42.78
N THR A 13 18.62 17.55 -42.81
CA THR A 13 18.34 18.50 -41.73
C THR A 13 17.70 17.75 -40.56
N ILE A 14 18.48 17.49 -39.51
CA ILE A 14 17.96 16.99 -38.24
C ILE A 14 17.27 18.16 -37.54
N THR A 15 15.94 18.23 -37.59
CA THR A 15 15.18 19.13 -36.73
C THR A 15 15.23 18.59 -35.30
N PRO A 16 15.70 19.35 -34.30
CA PRO A 16 15.56 18.92 -32.92
C PRO A 16 14.08 18.81 -32.60
N ALA A 17 13.64 17.62 -32.18
CA ALA A 17 12.34 17.42 -31.58
C ALA A 17 12.36 18.18 -30.25
N TRP A 18 11.74 19.35 -30.22
CA TRP A 18 11.44 20.05 -28.98
C TRP A 18 10.43 19.18 -28.25
N ALA A 19 10.89 18.46 -27.23
CA ALA A 19 10.01 17.84 -26.25
C ALA A 19 9.14 18.96 -25.67
N GLN A 20 7.89 19.05 -26.09
CA GLN A 20 6.89 19.83 -25.39
C GLN A 20 6.72 19.16 -24.03
N ILE A 21 7.41 19.71 -23.02
CA ILE A 21 7.06 19.49 -21.63
C ILE A 21 5.70 20.16 -21.50
N ASP A 22 4.63 19.37 -21.58
CA ASP A 22 3.31 19.81 -21.12
C ASP A 22 3.51 20.28 -19.68
N ARG A 23 3.46 21.60 -19.50
CA ARG A 23 3.26 22.16 -18.17
C ARG A 23 1.88 21.69 -17.77
N VAL A 24 1.84 20.64 -16.95
CA VAL A 24 0.68 20.35 -16.13
C VAL A 24 0.42 21.65 -15.38
N ASP A 25 -0.65 22.36 -15.73
CA ASP A 25 -1.20 23.39 -14.86
C ASP A 25 -1.57 22.66 -13.58
N ILE A 26 -0.64 22.65 -12.62
CA ILE A 26 -0.93 22.20 -11.27
C ILE A 26 -2.04 23.14 -10.82
N ASP A 27 -3.23 22.56 -10.71
CA ASP A 27 -4.43 23.22 -10.28
C ASP A 27 -4.13 24.06 -9.03
N LYS A 28 -4.97 25.06 -8.73
CA LYS A 28 -4.74 25.94 -7.55
C LYS A 28 -4.66 25.16 -6.22
N SER A 29 -5.05 23.89 -6.23
CA SER A 29 -5.01 22.95 -5.11
C SER A 29 -4.20 21.69 -5.42
N ALA A 30 -3.47 21.20 -4.42
CA ALA A 30 -2.80 19.90 -4.45
C ALA A 30 -3.75 18.69 -4.43
N PHE A 31 -5.07 18.93 -4.30
CA PHE A 31 -6.06 17.86 -4.16
C PHE A 31 -6.06 16.91 -5.37
N SER A 32 -5.79 17.45 -6.56
CA SER A 32 -5.82 16.69 -7.82
C SER A 32 -4.61 15.81 -8.05
N LEU A 33 -3.57 15.96 -7.23
CA LEU A 33 -2.36 15.16 -7.31
C LEU A 33 -2.61 13.74 -6.78
N GLY A 34 -1.82 12.80 -7.29
CA GLY A 34 -1.83 11.40 -6.89
C GLY A 34 -0.52 10.71 -7.26
N THR A 35 -0.16 9.66 -6.53
CA THR A 35 1.02 8.83 -6.81
C THR A 35 0.68 7.57 -7.60
N LEU A 36 -0.61 7.17 -7.62
CA LEU A 36 -1.04 5.97 -8.31
C LEU A 36 -1.20 6.19 -9.82
N ARG A 37 -0.82 5.16 -10.57
CA ARG A 37 -1.05 5.07 -12.00
C ARG A 37 -2.12 4.01 -12.30
N PRO A 38 -2.70 3.98 -13.51
CA PRO A 38 -3.68 2.96 -13.87
C PRO A 38 -3.18 1.53 -13.61
N GLU A 39 -1.91 1.24 -13.92
CA GLU A 39 -1.26 -0.04 -13.65
C GLU A 39 -1.14 -0.39 -12.15
N ASP A 40 -1.17 0.63 -11.27
CA ASP A 40 -1.14 0.47 -9.82
C ASP A 40 -2.54 0.44 -9.21
N GLY A 41 -3.59 0.45 -10.05
CA GLY A 41 -4.99 0.46 -9.64
C GLY A 41 -5.55 1.86 -9.36
N ALA A 42 -4.99 2.91 -9.97
CA ALA A 42 -5.57 4.25 -9.88
C ALA A 42 -7.02 4.26 -10.40
N LEU A 43 -7.87 4.96 -9.68
CA LEU A 43 -9.26 5.22 -10.05
C LEU A 43 -9.34 6.29 -11.16
N PRO A 44 -10.46 6.37 -11.89
CA PRO A 44 -10.65 7.34 -12.96
C PRO A 44 -10.45 8.80 -12.49
N ARG A 45 -9.99 9.67 -13.38
CA ARG A 45 -9.77 11.10 -13.06
C ARG A 45 -11.04 11.84 -12.64
N SER A 46 -12.21 11.31 -12.98
CA SER A 46 -13.52 11.85 -12.59
C SER A 46 -13.95 11.46 -11.17
N LEU A 47 -13.06 10.85 -10.38
CA LEU A 47 -13.33 10.31 -9.04
C LEU A 47 -14.04 11.29 -8.10
N TRP A 48 -13.74 12.59 -8.21
CA TRP A 48 -14.31 13.64 -7.35
C TRP A 48 -15.12 14.70 -8.10
N THR A 49 -15.33 14.51 -9.41
CA THR A 49 -16.10 15.43 -10.25
C THR A 49 -17.50 15.62 -9.67
N ASP A 50 -18.04 16.84 -9.81
CA ASP A 50 -19.37 17.24 -9.33
C ASP A 50 -19.63 17.08 -7.82
N THR A 51 -18.59 16.85 -7.03
CA THR A 51 -18.70 16.72 -5.57
C THR A 51 -18.50 18.07 -4.89
N GLU A 52 -19.21 18.30 -3.78
CA GLU A 52 -19.06 19.50 -2.95
C GLU A 52 -17.89 19.37 -1.96
N ARG A 53 -17.10 20.45 -1.80
CA ARG A 53 -15.94 20.53 -0.88
C ARG A 53 -16.23 20.01 0.53
N ASN A 54 -17.35 20.46 1.11
CA ASN A 54 -17.69 20.17 2.51
C ASN A 54 -18.07 18.70 2.70
N SER A 55 -18.78 18.10 1.74
CA SER A 55 -19.11 16.67 1.78
C SER A 55 -17.86 15.80 1.79
N VAL A 56 -16.84 16.15 1.00
CA VAL A 56 -15.55 15.45 1.02
C VAL A 56 -14.81 15.68 2.33
N SER A 57 -14.79 16.91 2.85
CA SER A 57 -14.18 17.21 4.16
C SER A 57 -14.78 16.34 5.27
N ASP A 58 -16.11 16.24 5.34
CA ASP A 58 -16.80 15.47 6.37
C ASP A 58 -16.51 13.96 6.25
N LEU A 59 -16.49 13.44 5.02
CA LEU A 59 -16.11 12.05 4.73
C LEU A 59 -14.65 11.76 5.14
N LEU A 60 -13.72 12.65 4.82
CA LEU A 60 -12.31 12.50 5.19
C LEU A 60 -12.08 12.55 6.70
N VAL A 61 -12.89 13.30 7.44
CA VAL A 61 -12.83 13.30 8.91
C VAL A 61 -13.38 11.98 9.47
N THR A 62 -14.45 11.46 8.88
CA THR A 62 -15.19 10.31 9.42
C THR A 62 -14.57 8.97 9.04
N VAL A 63 -13.93 8.87 7.87
CA VAL A 63 -13.37 7.61 7.39
C VAL A 63 -12.22 7.14 8.32
N PRO A 64 -12.26 5.88 8.79
CA PRO A 64 -11.15 5.29 9.53
C PRO A 64 -9.83 5.36 8.76
N ALA A 65 -8.73 5.58 9.48
CA ALA A 65 -7.39 5.49 8.90
C ALA A 65 -6.84 4.06 8.92
N ALA A 66 -7.38 3.18 9.75
CA ALA A 66 -6.90 1.80 9.90
C ALA A 66 -8.02 0.80 9.62
N TYR A 67 -7.64 -0.32 8.99
CA TYR A 67 -8.52 -1.44 8.68
C TYR A 67 -7.78 -2.75 8.93
N ASP A 68 -8.47 -3.71 9.53
CA ASP A 68 -7.94 -5.06 9.74
C ASP A 68 -7.85 -5.84 8.42
N ASN A 69 -8.77 -5.57 7.49
CA ASN A 69 -8.77 -6.19 6.17
C ASN A 69 -7.89 -5.37 5.20
N PRO A 70 -6.80 -5.94 4.65
CA PRO A 70 -5.90 -5.26 3.71
C PRO A 70 -6.60 -4.72 2.45
N LEU A 71 -7.70 -5.34 1.99
CA LEU A 71 -8.43 -4.87 0.82
C LEU A 71 -9.14 -3.53 1.05
N ASN A 72 -9.59 -3.28 2.28
CA ASN A 72 -10.18 -1.99 2.64
C ASN A 72 -9.11 -0.90 2.70
N LEU A 73 -7.91 -1.24 3.19
CA LEU A 73 -6.78 -0.33 3.18
C LEU A 73 -6.30 -0.02 1.75
N GLU A 74 -6.30 -1.03 0.87
CA GLU A 74 -6.01 -0.84 -0.56
C GLU A 74 -7.07 0.03 -1.24
N LEU A 75 -8.37 -0.15 -0.92
CA LEU A 75 -9.41 0.77 -1.42
C LEU A 75 -9.18 2.19 -0.91
N LEU A 76 -8.87 2.38 0.38
CA LEU A 76 -8.56 3.70 0.93
C LEU A 76 -7.36 4.34 0.21
N ARG A 77 -6.29 3.57 -0.01
CA ARG A 77 -5.12 3.98 -0.78
C ARG A 77 -5.51 4.45 -2.17
N ARG A 78 -6.29 3.65 -2.91
CA ARG A 78 -6.76 3.98 -4.26
C ARG A 78 -7.56 5.27 -4.28
N VAL A 79 -8.50 5.45 -3.36
CA VAL A 79 -9.31 6.66 -3.28
C VAL A 79 -8.44 7.89 -2.97
N LEU A 80 -7.52 7.78 -2.00
CA LEU A 80 -6.75 8.93 -1.53
C LEU A 80 -5.52 9.26 -2.38
N LEU A 81 -4.98 8.32 -3.16
CA LEU A 81 -3.74 8.53 -3.92
C LEU A 81 -3.93 8.46 -5.44
N SER A 82 -5.15 8.26 -5.93
CA SER A 82 -5.45 8.44 -7.35
C SER A 82 -5.49 9.93 -7.71
N PRO A 83 -4.91 10.31 -8.86
CA PRO A 83 -5.05 11.66 -9.39
C PRO A 83 -6.46 11.88 -9.95
N GLY A 84 -6.98 13.10 -9.88
CA GLY A 84 -8.30 13.43 -10.41
C GLY A 84 -8.70 14.87 -10.20
N GLU A 85 -9.67 15.36 -10.97
CA GLU A 85 -10.21 16.71 -10.76
C GLU A 85 -10.83 16.78 -9.37
N GLY A 86 -10.53 17.84 -8.62
CA GLY A 86 -11.01 17.98 -7.25
C GLY A 86 -12.50 18.33 -7.17
N PRO A 87 -13.10 18.26 -5.96
CA PRO A 87 -14.41 18.81 -5.68
C PRO A 87 -14.50 20.29 -6.09
N LYS A 88 -15.73 20.79 -6.25
CA LYS A 88 -15.97 22.23 -6.42
C LYS A 88 -15.34 22.99 -5.27
N ASP A 89 -14.66 24.09 -5.59
CA ASP A 89 -13.93 24.93 -4.63
C ASP A 89 -12.87 24.20 -3.80
N ALA A 90 -12.29 23.10 -4.31
CA ALA A 90 -11.17 22.43 -3.65
C ALA A 90 -9.99 23.38 -3.44
N ASP A 91 -9.47 23.40 -2.21
CA ASP A 91 -8.33 24.22 -1.80
C ASP A 91 -7.24 23.34 -1.16
N ASN A 92 -6.10 23.95 -0.83
CA ASN A 92 -4.99 23.22 -0.22
C ASN A 92 -5.29 22.76 1.21
N ALA A 93 -6.27 23.36 1.89
CA ALA A 93 -6.72 22.88 3.20
C ALA A 93 -7.41 21.52 3.06
N LEU A 94 -8.31 21.36 2.09
CA LEU A 94 -8.94 20.08 1.77
C LEU A 94 -7.91 19.07 1.25
N ALA A 95 -6.97 19.51 0.41
CA ALA A 95 -5.87 18.65 -0.04
C ALA A 95 -5.04 18.12 1.15
N GLY A 96 -4.71 18.99 2.10
CA GLY A 96 -4.01 18.62 3.33
C GLY A 96 -4.79 17.61 4.17
N GLN A 97 -6.13 17.69 4.24
CA GLN A 97 -6.95 16.68 4.89
C GLN A 97 -6.88 15.32 4.19
N LYS A 98 -7.02 15.28 2.86
CA LYS A 98 -6.91 14.05 2.04
C LYS A 98 -5.57 13.38 2.25
N LEU A 99 -4.48 14.14 2.14
CA LEU A 99 -3.12 13.64 2.28
C LEU A 99 -2.79 13.26 3.73
N LEU A 100 -3.32 13.97 4.72
CA LEU A 100 -3.16 13.59 6.12
C LEU A 100 -3.87 12.26 6.41
N LYS A 101 -5.08 12.05 5.88
CA LYS A 101 -5.76 10.76 6.02
C LYS A 101 -4.94 9.62 5.41
N ALA A 102 -4.32 9.85 4.25
CA ALA A 102 -3.42 8.88 3.63
C ALA A 102 -2.18 8.61 4.51
N ALA A 103 -1.61 9.65 5.11
CA ALA A 103 -0.48 9.51 6.03
C ALA A 103 -0.85 8.71 7.29
N GLU A 104 -2.00 9.01 7.90
CA GLU A 104 -2.54 8.25 9.05
C GLU A 104 -2.83 6.79 8.70
N ALA A 105 -3.20 6.50 7.45
CA ALA A 105 -3.37 5.14 6.95
C ALA A 105 -2.06 4.39 6.65
N GLY A 106 -0.92 5.06 6.81
CA GLY A 106 0.42 4.49 6.64
C GLY A 106 1.09 4.83 5.32
N PHE A 107 0.44 5.60 4.44
CA PHE A 107 1.01 6.09 3.18
C PHE A 107 1.67 7.47 3.34
N TYR A 108 2.34 7.70 4.48
CA TYR A 108 2.89 9.01 4.84
C TYR A 108 4.03 9.49 3.93
N SER A 109 4.78 8.56 3.33
CA SER A 109 5.83 8.90 2.35
C SER A 109 5.21 9.49 1.08
N ASP A 110 4.23 8.79 0.48
CA ASP A 110 3.48 9.25 -0.70
C ASP A 110 2.76 10.56 -0.41
N ALA A 111 2.07 10.65 0.73
CA ALA A 111 1.35 11.84 1.13
C ALA A 111 2.27 13.06 1.27
N ALA A 112 3.44 12.89 1.89
CA ALA A 112 4.43 13.95 2.04
C ALA A 112 5.07 14.34 0.69
N GLN A 113 5.30 13.36 -0.20
CA GLN A 113 5.77 13.63 -1.56
C GLN A 113 4.78 14.53 -2.31
N LEU A 114 3.48 14.19 -2.30
CA LEU A 114 2.44 15.00 -2.92
C LEU A 114 2.29 16.38 -2.27
N ALA A 115 2.34 16.46 -0.94
CA ALA A 115 2.28 17.74 -0.22
C ALA A 115 3.47 18.66 -0.56
N ASN A 116 4.66 18.10 -0.84
CA ASN A 116 5.83 18.87 -1.26
C ASN A 116 5.74 19.41 -2.70
N LEU A 117 4.91 18.81 -3.56
CA LEU A 117 4.67 19.30 -4.92
C LEU A 117 3.67 20.45 -4.98
N ALA A 118 2.90 20.65 -3.91
CA ALA A 118 1.85 21.66 -3.84
C ALA A 118 2.40 23.09 -3.90
N PRO A 119 1.68 24.04 -4.52
CA PRO A 119 1.91 25.45 -4.27
C PRO A 119 1.67 25.77 -2.79
N SER A 120 2.46 26.70 -2.22
CA SER A 120 2.23 27.22 -0.86
C SER A 120 2.40 26.21 0.28
N THR A 121 3.07 25.07 0.07
CA THR A 121 3.35 24.05 1.11
C THR A 121 3.90 24.63 2.42
N HIS A 122 4.74 25.67 2.33
CA HIS A 122 5.36 26.30 3.50
C HIS A 122 4.45 27.26 4.27
N SER A 123 3.39 27.77 3.64
CA SER A 123 2.45 28.71 4.27
C SER A 123 1.11 28.07 4.61
N GLU A 124 0.74 26.95 3.98
CA GLU A 124 -0.49 26.22 4.25
C GLU A 124 -0.31 25.23 5.42
N PRO A 125 -0.93 25.46 6.59
CA PRO A 125 -0.73 24.63 7.77
C PRO A 125 -1.16 23.17 7.58
N ALA A 126 -2.17 22.91 6.74
CA ALA A 126 -2.65 21.55 6.50
C ALA A 126 -1.61 20.71 5.74
N LEU A 127 -1.00 21.25 4.68
CA LEU A 127 0.05 20.58 3.92
C LEU A 127 1.35 20.44 4.73
N ALA A 128 1.73 21.49 5.46
CA ALA A 128 2.88 21.44 6.35
C ALA A 128 2.74 20.32 7.42
N ARG A 129 1.51 20.07 7.90
CA ARG A 129 1.24 19.00 8.88
C ARG A 129 1.51 17.62 8.30
N VAL A 130 1.17 17.37 7.03
CA VAL A 130 1.44 16.10 6.35
C VAL A 130 2.93 15.81 6.30
N ILE A 131 3.74 16.82 5.96
CA ILE A 131 5.19 16.65 5.88
C ILE A 131 5.80 16.50 7.28
N ALA A 132 5.36 17.30 8.25
CA ALA A 132 5.77 17.13 9.64
C ALA A 132 5.42 15.73 10.17
N TYR A 133 4.27 15.17 9.78
CA TYR A 133 3.89 13.80 10.14
C TYR A 133 4.93 12.79 9.64
N GLN A 134 5.31 12.85 8.36
CA GLN A 134 6.35 11.97 7.80
C GLN A 134 7.72 12.20 8.47
N GLU A 135 8.11 13.45 8.70
CA GLU A 135 9.36 13.78 9.41
C GLU A 135 9.40 13.16 10.81
N LEU A 136 8.29 13.20 11.54
CA LEU A 136 8.17 12.58 12.87
C LEU A 136 8.20 11.04 12.80
N MET A 137 7.55 10.44 11.79
CA MET A 137 7.59 8.99 11.57
C MET A 137 9.01 8.49 11.27
N ASP A 138 9.79 9.27 10.53
CA ASP A 138 11.18 9.01 10.18
C ASP A 138 12.19 9.31 11.31
N GLY A 139 11.72 9.79 12.47
CA GLY A 139 12.58 10.21 13.59
C GLY A 139 13.33 11.51 13.34
N LYS A 140 12.95 12.30 12.33
CA LYS A 140 13.52 13.62 11.98
C LYS A 140 12.84 14.75 12.78
N THR A 141 12.75 14.59 14.11
CA THR A 141 12.02 15.50 15.00
C THR A 141 12.49 16.96 14.87
N ASP A 142 13.81 17.20 14.71
CA ASP A 142 14.35 18.56 14.57
C ASP A 142 13.84 19.26 13.30
N VAL A 143 13.70 18.52 12.20
CA VAL A 143 13.17 19.06 10.94
C VAL A 143 11.69 19.42 11.10
N ALA A 144 10.92 18.55 11.76
CA ALA A 144 9.52 18.82 12.07
C ALA A 144 9.36 20.06 12.98
N CYS A 145 10.22 20.20 14.00
CA CYS A 145 10.23 21.38 14.88
C CYS A 145 10.45 22.67 14.08
N ALA A 146 11.48 22.72 13.23
CA ALA A 146 11.78 23.87 12.37
C ALA A 146 10.59 24.21 11.44
N ARG A 147 9.89 23.19 10.92
CA ARG A 147 8.68 23.38 10.10
C ARG A 147 7.55 24.04 10.89
N GLY A 148 7.29 23.59 12.12
CA GLY A 148 6.29 24.18 13.01
C GLY A 148 6.63 25.60 13.46
N GLU A 149 7.92 25.96 13.49
CA GLU A 149 8.40 27.32 13.76
C GLU A 149 8.20 28.27 12.58
N GLY A 150 8.40 27.79 11.35
CA GLY A 150 8.28 28.58 10.13
C GLY A 150 6.84 28.96 9.74
N LEU A 151 5.83 28.31 10.32
CA LEU A 151 4.43 28.64 10.07
C LEU A 151 4.06 30.03 10.60
N ARG A 152 3.30 30.79 9.81
CA ARG A 152 2.75 32.10 10.24
C ARG A 152 1.35 31.95 10.86
N ASP A 153 0.52 31.13 10.22
CA ASP A 153 -0.86 30.88 10.61
C ASP A 153 -1.06 29.42 11.04
N GLY A 154 -2.22 29.10 11.64
CA GLY A 154 -2.60 27.73 12.00
C GLY A 154 -1.80 27.08 13.14
N ARG A 155 -0.80 27.76 13.71
CA ARG A 155 0.05 27.26 14.82
C ARG A 155 -0.70 26.97 16.13
N ALA A 156 -1.95 27.41 16.23
CA ALA A 156 -2.84 27.16 17.36
C ALA A 156 -3.58 25.81 17.27
N ALA A 157 -3.47 25.09 16.13
CA ALA A 157 -4.08 23.77 16.03
C ALA A 157 -3.40 22.76 16.97
N PRO A 158 -4.16 21.80 17.56
CA PRO A 158 -3.63 20.83 18.52
C PRO A 158 -2.35 20.13 18.10
N PHE A 159 -2.24 19.71 16.83
CA PHE A 159 -1.04 19.07 16.29
C PHE A 159 0.22 19.91 16.49
N TRP A 160 0.17 21.19 16.12
CA TRP A 160 1.32 22.09 16.21
C TRP A 160 1.67 22.45 17.64
N ILE A 161 0.70 22.48 18.55
CA ILE A 161 0.94 22.68 19.98
C ILE A 161 1.59 21.43 20.60
N LYS A 162 1.12 20.22 20.25
CA LYS A 162 1.75 18.95 20.67
C LYS A 162 3.20 18.85 20.17
N LEU A 163 3.46 19.21 18.91
CA LEU A 163 4.82 19.27 18.36
C LEU A 163 5.70 20.28 19.11
N ARG A 164 5.20 21.50 19.33
CA ARG A 164 5.94 22.53 20.09
C ARG A 164 6.30 22.06 21.50
N PHE A 165 5.40 21.35 22.17
CA PHE A 165 5.68 20.75 23.47
C PHE A 165 6.87 19.78 23.38
N VAL A 166 6.89 18.86 22.41
CA VAL A 166 8.02 17.94 22.21
C VAL A 166 9.32 18.71 21.94
N CYS A 167 9.28 19.75 21.11
CA CYS A 167 10.45 20.58 20.81
C CYS A 167 11.00 21.27 22.07
N TYR A 168 10.14 21.83 22.94
CA TYR A 168 10.59 22.45 24.19
C TYR A 168 11.19 21.44 25.17
N VAL A 169 10.61 20.24 25.31
CA VAL A 169 11.19 19.19 26.14
C VAL A 169 12.57 18.79 25.62
N ARG A 170 12.71 18.58 24.30
CA ARG A 170 14.02 18.27 23.66
C ARG A 170 15.05 19.38 23.86
N ALA A 171 14.63 20.64 23.83
CA ALA A 171 15.50 21.80 24.04
C ALA A 171 15.86 22.03 25.53
N GLY A 172 15.27 21.27 26.47
CA GLY A 172 15.44 21.48 27.91
C GLY A 172 14.69 22.71 28.45
N GLU A 173 13.72 23.23 27.70
CA GLU A 173 12.93 24.42 28.06
C GLU A 173 11.70 24.05 28.90
N GLY A 174 11.93 23.48 30.09
CA GLY A 174 10.87 22.93 30.95
C GLY A 174 9.70 23.90 31.22
N ALA A 175 9.98 25.16 31.55
CA ALA A 175 8.94 26.16 31.80
C ALA A 175 8.05 26.43 30.57
N ALA A 176 8.62 26.40 29.36
CA ALA A 176 7.88 26.57 28.11
C ALA A 176 7.07 25.31 27.78
N ALA A 177 7.63 24.13 28.04
CA ALA A 177 6.93 22.85 27.93
C ALA A 177 5.72 22.79 28.88
N ASP A 178 5.87 23.17 30.15
CA ASP A 178 4.79 23.20 31.14
C ASP A 178 3.64 24.14 30.74
N LEU A 179 3.98 25.34 30.28
CA LEU A 179 2.98 26.29 29.78
C LEU A 179 2.22 25.71 28.58
N THR A 180 2.93 25.06 27.67
CA THR A 180 2.36 24.45 26.45
C THR A 180 1.47 23.26 26.79
N LEU A 181 1.88 22.42 27.74
CA LEU A 181 1.07 21.30 28.23
C LEU A 181 -0.21 21.79 28.92
N ASN A 182 -0.14 22.85 29.73
CA ASN A 182 -1.31 23.46 30.34
C ASN A 182 -2.25 24.11 29.30
N LEU A 183 -1.71 24.62 28.19
CA LEU A 183 -2.53 25.07 27.07
C LEU A 183 -3.28 23.90 26.42
N LEU A 184 -2.60 22.79 26.12
CA LEU A 184 -3.22 21.57 25.57
C LEU A 184 -4.35 21.04 26.46
N LYS A 185 -4.11 20.96 27.78
CA LYS A 185 -5.12 20.55 28.77
C LYS A 185 -6.34 21.47 28.77
N ARG A 186 -6.14 22.80 28.73
CA ARG A 186 -7.24 23.78 28.71
C ARG A 186 -8.06 23.76 27.42
N GLN A 187 -7.45 23.36 26.31
CA GLN A 187 -8.13 23.20 25.02
C GLN A 187 -8.80 21.84 24.84
N ASP A 188 -8.75 20.98 25.87
CA ASP A 188 -9.22 19.59 25.78
C ASP A 188 -8.59 18.83 24.60
N ALA A 189 -7.34 19.17 24.28
CA ALA A 189 -6.61 18.65 23.13
C ALA A 189 -5.88 17.32 23.44
N LEU A 190 -6.02 16.83 24.67
CA LEU A 190 -5.40 15.61 25.17
C LEU A 190 -6.44 14.83 25.98
N THR A 191 -6.52 13.54 25.74
CA THR A 191 -7.17 12.62 26.68
C THR A 191 -6.43 12.59 28.02
N ALA A 192 -7.09 12.10 29.07
CA ALA A 192 -6.45 11.93 30.39
C ALA A 192 -5.18 11.08 30.32
N GLU A 193 -5.19 10.02 29.51
CA GLU A 193 -4.05 9.14 29.31
C GLU A 193 -2.92 9.81 28.53
N GLU A 194 -3.22 10.50 27.43
CA GLU A 194 -2.21 11.29 26.69
C GLU A 194 -1.59 12.36 27.59
N SER A 195 -2.42 13.06 28.38
CA SER A 195 -1.95 14.07 29.33
C SER A 195 -0.96 13.49 30.35
N ALA A 196 -1.22 12.30 30.88
CA ALA A 196 -0.30 11.61 31.78
C ALA A 196 1.04 11.27 31.09
N ARG A 197 0.99 10.79 29.84
CA ARG A 197 2.20 10.46 29.05
C ARG A 197 3.03 11.69 28.70
N PHE A 198 2.39 12.79 28.30
CA PHE A 198 3.07 14.06 28.06
C PHE A 198 3.75 14.56 29.33
N THR A 199 3.07 14.47 30.49
CA THR A 199 3.67 14.85 31.78
C THR A 199 4.90 14.00 32.09
N ALA A 200 4.81 12.66 31.97
CA ALA A 200 5.95 11.77 32.19
C ALA A 200 7.13 12.06 31.21
N PHE A 201 6.82 12.43 29.97
CA PHE A 201 7.82 12.81 28.99
C PHE A 201 8.54 14.12 29.35
N ALA A 202 7.84 15.13 29.86
CA ALA A 202 8.47 16.37 30.33
C ALA A 202 9.33 16.15 31.58
N ASP A 203 8.85 15.34 32.53
CA ASP A 203 9.48 15.17 33.84
C ASP A 203 10.73 14.28 33.84
N GLY A 204 11.11 13.72 32.69
CA GLY A 204 12.23 12.76 32.65
C GLY A 204 11.90 11.37 33.18
N GLY A 205 10.65 11.12 33.60
CA GLY A 205 10.21 9.87 34.23
C GLY A 205 10.32 8.62 33.34
N GLU A 206 10.02 7.45 33.93
CA GLU A 206 9.92 6.20 33.19
C GLU A 206 8.85 6.31 32.11
N PHE A 207 9.27 6.10 30.86
CA PHE A 207 8.39 6.08 29.70
C PHE A 207 8.33 4.65 29.18
N ALA A 208 7.13 4.11 29.03
CA ALA A 208 6.91 2.79 28.44
C ALA A 208 5.98 2.93 27.24
N ALA A 209 6.12 2.02 26.27
CA ALA A 209 5.22 1.99 25.13
C ALA A 209 3.76 1.82 25.64
N PRO A 210 2.79 2.62 25.16
CA PRO A 210 1.39 2.51 25.57
C PRO A 210 0.88 1.08 25.36
N LYS A 211 0.00 0.57 26.23
CA LYS A 211 -0.59 -0.77 26.04
C LYS A 211 -1.64 -0.81 24.93
N GLY A 212 -2.39 0.28 24.75
CA GLY A 212 -3.38 0.45 23.69
C GLY A 212 -2.78 1.03 22.41
N ASP A 213 -3.63 1.74 21.66
CA ASP A 213 -3.26 2.40 20.41
C ASP A 213 -2.12 3.39 20.60
N ILE A 214 -1.18 3.36 19.67
CA ILE A 214 -0.02 4.23 19.66
C ILE A 214 -0.34 5.44 18.79
N THR A 215 -0.34 6.62 19.39
CA THR A 215 -0.47 7.88 18.65
C THR A 215 0.86 8.30 18.04
N LEU A 216 0.84 9.21 17.06
CA LEU A 216 2.06 9.76 16.46
C LEU A 216 3.00 10.34 17.52
N PHE A 217 2.44 11.07 18.50
CA PHE A 217 3.27 11.68 19.54
C PHE A 217 3.77 10.64 20.56
N ASP A 218 3.04 9.55 20.79
CA ASP A 218 3.57 8.41 21.54
C ASP A 218 4.78 7.80 20.81
N TRP A 219 4.68 7.59 19.50
CA TRP A 219 5.79 7.10 18.67
C TRP A 219 7.01 8.01 18.75
N VAL A 220 6.82 9.32 18.63
CA VAL A 220 7.89 10.31 18.76
C VAL A 220 8.51 10.23 20.16
N MET A 221 7.73 10.32 21.22
CA MET A 221 8.26 10.25 22.59
C MET A 221 8.98 8.92 22.87
N MET A 222 8.52 7.80 22.29
CA MET A 222 9.23 6.52 22.37
C MET A 222 10.61 6.58 21.72
N HIS A 223 10.70 7.15 20.51
CA HIS A 223 11.96 7.34 19.80
C HIS A 223 12.92 8.25 20.58
N GLU A 224 12.40 9.37 21.11
CA GLU A 224 13.13 10.33 21.95
C GLU A 224 13.71 9.70 23.22
N ARG A 225 13.01 8.71 23.79
CA ARG A 225 13.43 8.00 25.00
C ARG A 225 14.24 6.73 24.72
N GLY A 226 14.54 6.43 23.45
CA GLY A 226 15.27 5.22 23.08
C GLY A 226 14.54 3.93 23.47
N ILE A 227 13.20 3.96 23.49
CA ILE A 227 12.41 2.76 23.79
C ILE A 227 12.70 1.71 22.74
N THR A 228 13.07 0.50 23.20
CA THR A 228 13.39 -0.61 22.31
C THR A 228 12.15 -1.00 21.50
N ILE A 229 12.31 -1.06 20.19
CA ILE A 229 11.31 -1.56 19.25
C ILE A 229 11.60 -3.06 19.08
N ASP A 230 10.67 -3.90 19.50
CA ASP A 230 10.79 -5.36 19.43
C ASP A 230 9.65 -5.97 18.59
N ARG A 231 9.63 -7.30 18.51
CA ARG A 231 8.60 -8.03 17.76
C ARG A 231 7.21 -7.86 18.37
N ALA A 232 7.09 -7.80 19.69
CA ALA A 232 5.81 -7.63 20.37
C ALA A 232 5.18 -6.27 20.06
N LEU A 233 5.98 -5.22 19.95
CA LEU A 233 5.54 -3.92 19.45
C LEU A 233 5.15 -3.99 17.97
N LEU A 234 5.95 -4.63 17.13
CA LEU A 234 5.63 -4.76 15.70
C LEU A 234 4.29 -5.50 15.46
N ASP A 235 3.93 -6.46 16.30
CA ASP A 235 2.71 -7.26 16.18
C ASP A 235 1.42 -6.50 16.55
N ARG A 236 1.53 -5.35 17.23
CA ARG A 236 0.37 -4.56 17.69
C ARG A 236 0.26 -3.19 17.03
N VAL A 237 1.28 -2.74 16.31
CA VAL A 237 1.23 -1.44 15.63
C VAL A 237 0.60 -1.54 14.24
N GLY A 238 -0.09 -0.48 13.83
CA GLY A 238 -0.69 -0.39 12.51
C GLY A 238 0.31 -0.31 11.34
N PRO A 239 -0.21 -0.32 10.09
CA PRO A 239 0.60 -0.32 8.87
C PRO A 239 1.61 0.82 8.75
N GLY A 240 1.25 2.03 9.21
CA GLY A 240 2.14 3.19 9.16
C GLY A 240 3.39 3.03 10.02
N TYR A 241 3.24 2.61 11.28
CA TYR A 241 4.38 2.35 12.15
C TYR A 241 5.19 1.15 11.68
N THR A 242 4.52 0.11 11.16
CA THR A 242 5.21 -1.02 10.52
C THR A 242 6.13 -0.54 9.39
N ALA A 243 5.65 0.35 8.53
CA ALA A 243 6.46 0.93 7.47
C ALA A 243 7.60 1.81 8.00
N ALA A 244 7.39 2.53 9.12
CA ALA A 244 8.46 3.30 9.78
C ALA A 244 9.57 2.38 10.33
N ILE A 245 9.19 1.26 10.96
CA ILE A 245 10.14 0.26 11.47
C ILE A 245 11.02 -0.28 10.34
N ALA A 246 10.44 -0.58 9.17
CA ALA A 246 11.21 -1.04 8.01
C ALA A 246 12.29 -0.03 7.56
N ARG A 247 11.98 1.28 7.63
CA ARG A 247 12.86 2.39 7.22
C ARG A 247 13.97 2.74 8.23
N MET A 248 13.84 2.31 9.49
CA MET A 248 14.78 2.68 10.56
C MET A 248 16.15 1.98 10.46
N ARG A 249 17.18 2.69 9.97
CA ARG A 249 18.54 2.16 9.70
C ARG A 249 19.35 1.70 10.93
N GLY A 250 18.83 1.83 12.15
CA GLY A 250 19.50 1.42 13.39
C GLY A 250 18.90 0.21 14.10
N LEU A 251 17.80 -0.35 13.58
CA LEU A 251 17.14 -1.52 14.19
C LEU A 251 17.74 -2.84 13.70
N ASP A 252 17.45 -3.91 14.44
CA ASP A 252 17.80 -5.28 14.06
C ASP A 252 17.33 -5.59 12.61
N PRO A 253 18.23 -6.04 11.71
CA PRO A 253 17.88 -6.29 10.32
C PRO A 253 16.73 -7.27 10.13
N ASN A 254 16.60 -8.31 10.98
CA ASN A 254 15.51 -9.28 10.84
C ASN A 254 14.16 -8.68 11.25
N LEU A 255 14.14 -7.85 12.30
CA LEU A 255 12.93 -7.10 12.67
C LEU A 255 12.50 -6.17 11.52
N ARG A 256 13.46 -5.49 10.89
CA ARG A 256 13.20 -4.62 9.74
C ARG A 256 12.71 -5.40 8.51
N GLU A 257 13.25 -6.58 8.24
CA GLU A 257 12.79 -7.44 7.14
C GLU A 257 11.34 -7.87 7.35
N VAL A 258 10.97 -8.30 8.57
CA VAL A 258 9.57 -8.66 8.89
C VAL A 258 8.66 -7.45 8.67
N ALA A 259 9.05 -6.28 9.15
CA ALA A 259 8.29 -5.05 8.97
C ALA A 259 8.15 -4.70 7.48
N LEU A 260 9.23 -4.86 6.71
CA LEU A 260 9.25 -4.61 5.26
C LEU A 260 8.28 -5.55 4.52
N LEU A 261 8.31 -6.84 4.82
CA LEU A 261 7.39 -7.83 4.22
C LEU A 261 5.93 -7.52 4.57
N ARG A 262 5.64 -7.15 5.83
CA ARG A 262 4.28 -6.71 6.22
C ARG A 262 3.85 -5.44 5.49
N SER A 263 4.76 -4.48 5.31
CA SER A 263 4.48 -3.26 4.55
C SER A 263 4.26 -3.52 3.06
N LEU A 264 4.96 -4.49 2.47
CA LEU A 264 4.74 -4.93 1.09
C LEU A 264 3.40 -5.66 0.92
N SER A 265 2.97 -6.47 1.90
CA SER A 265 1.68 -7.17 1.82
C SER A 265 0.49 -6.20 1.84
N VAL A 266 0.63 -5.06 2.53
CA VAL A 266 -0.40 -4.01 2.61
C VAL A 266 -0.09 -2.75 1.78
N ARG A 267 0.96 -2.80 0.95
CA ARG A 267 1.36 -1.76 -0.02
C ARG A 267 1.67 -0.37 0.58
N THR A 268 2.12 -0.31 1.83
CA THR A 268 2.64 0.93 2.45
C THR A 268 4.11 1.21 2.11
N ILE A 269 4.80 0.21 1.53
CA ILE A 269 6.10 0.32 0.89
C ILE A 269 5.99 -0.31 -0.50
N GLY A 270 6.49 0.38 -1.53
CA GLY A 270 6.57 -0.13 -2.90
C GLY A 270 7.76 -1.06 -3.13
N ALA A 271 7.74 -1.84 -4.21
CA ALA A 271 8.81 -2.79 -4.51
C ALA A 271 10.18 -2.12 -4.69
N ASP A 272 10.24 -1.00 -5.42
CA ASP A 272 11.49 -0.27 -5.66
C ASP A 272 12.11 0.25 -4.36
N GLU A 273 11.30 0.88 -3.49
CA GLU A 273 11.75 1.32 -2.17
C GLU A 273 12.17 0.13 -1.30
N ALA A 274 11.47 -1.00 -1.37
CA ALA A 274 11.83 -2.18 -0.61
C ALA A 274 13.19 -2.75 -1.01
N ILE A 275 13.50 -2.76 -2.32
CA ILE A 275 14.82 -3.15 -2.83
C ILE A 275 15.91 -2.21 -2.27
N ASP A 276 15.67 -0.89 -2.30
CA ASP A 276 16.61 0.09 -1.72
C ASP A 276 16.81 -0.09 -0.22
N LEU A 277 15.74 -0.45 0.52
CA LEU A 277 15.82 -0.68 1.96
C LEU A 277 16.60 -1.96 2.30
N LEU A 278 16.56 -2.99 1.44
CA LEU A 278 17.26 -4.26 1.63
C LEU A 278 18.78 -4.16 1.51
N ASP A 279 19.30 -3.20 0.73
CA ASP A 279 20.76 -2.95 0.65
C ASP A 279 21.37 -2.70 2.04
N GLY A 280 20.62 -1.99 2.91
CA GLY A 280 20.98 -1.76 4.30
C GLY A 280 20.65 -2.90 5.27
N MET A 281 20.24 -4.07 4.79
CA MET A 281 19.85 -5.24 5.59
C MET A 281 20.68 -6.50 5.26
N GLY A 282 21.79 -6.40 4.54
CA GLY A 282 22.51 -7.49 3.85
C GLY A 282 22.87 -8.79 4.59
N THR A 283 22.51 -8.95 5.87
CA THR A 283 22.59 -10.22 6.61
C THR A 283 21.30 -11.04 6.60
N THR A 284 20.20 -10.52 6.07
CA THR A 284 18.90 -11.20 6.13
C THR A 284 18.67 -12.15 4.95
N GLU A 285 17.72 -13.07 5.09
CA GLU A 285 17.43 -14.07 4.05
C GLU A 285 16.90 -13.42 2.77
N LEU A 286 15.99 -12.45 2.88
CA LEU A 286 15.40 -11.77 1.73
C LEU A 286 16.45 -10.97 0.95
N ALA A 287 17.39 -10.32 1.64
CA ALA A 287 18.48 -9.62 1.00
C ALA A 287 19.39 -10.60 0.23
N GLY A 288 19.66 -11.78 0.80
CA GLY A 288 20.40 -12.86 0.14
C GLY A 288 19.71 -13.38 -1.12
N ASP A 289 18.37 -13.50 -1.10
CA ASP A 289 17.58 -13.92 -2.26
C ASP A 289 17.67 -12.92 -3.41
N VAL A 290 17.48 -11.63 -3.11
CA VAL A 290 17.60 -10.55 -4.11
C VAL A 290 19.01 -10.49 -4.69
N LEU A 291 20.04 -10.62 -3.84
CA LEU A 291 21.44 -10.66 -4.29
C LEU A 291 21.70 -11.87 -5.21
N THR A 292 21.19 -13.05 -4.85
CA THR A 292 21.32 -14.26 -5.67
C THR A 292 20.70 -14.06 -7.04
N LEU A 293 19.47 -13.52 -7.10
CA LEU A 293 18.78 -13.24 -8.37
C LEU A 293 19.54 -12.23 -9.24
N SER A 294 20.19 -11.25 -8.62
CA SER A 294 21.01 -10.26 -9.35
C SER A 294 22.29 -10.85 -9.96
N ALA A 295 22.79 -11.96 -9.41
CA ALA A 295 24.02 -12.62 -9.85
C ALA A 295 23.79 -13.68 -10.95
N VAL A 296 22.56 -14.18 -11.11
CA VAL A 296 22.22 -15.24 -12.06
C VAL A 296 21.70 -14.64 -13.37
N PRO A 297 22.13 -15.14 -14.56
CA PRO A 297 21.63 -14.64 -15.84
C PRO A 297 20.10 -14.78 -15.97
N PRO A 298 19.36 -13.68 -16.25
CA PRO A 298 17.92 -13.76 -16.42
C PRO A 298 17.51 -14.69 -17.57
N GLY A 299 16.39 -15.39 -17.40
CA GLY A 299 15.88 -16.38 -18.36
C GLY A 299 16.58 -17.74 -18.34
N SER A 300 17.62 -17.92 -17.54
CA SER A 300 18.25 -19.22 -17.33
C SER A 300 17.43 -20.14 -16.42
N LEU A 301 17.73 -21.45 -16.45
CA LEU A 301 17.11 -22.42 -15.54
C LEU A 301 17.40 -22.08 -14.08
N GLU A 302 18.66 -21.77 -13.79
CA GLU A 302 19.13 -21.40 -12.45
C GLU A 302 18.38 -20.16 -11.92
N TYR A 303 18.07 -19.20 -12.79
CA TYR A 303 17.29 -18.02 -12.42
C TYR A 303 15.87 -18.38 -12.03
N ALA A 304 15.20 -19.25 -12.80
CA ALA A 304 13.86 -19.73 -12.47
C ALA A 304 13.83 -20.54 -11.16
N GLU A 305 14.86 -21.35 -10.91
CA GLU A 305 15.00 -22.11 -9.67
C GLU A 305 15.22 -21.19 -8.46
N ALA A 306 16.12 -20.21 -8.60
CA ALA A 306 16.38 -19.19 -7.58
C ALA A 306 15.12 -18.37 -7.27
N LEU A 307 14.42 -17.90 -8.30
CA LEU A 307 13.19 -17.11 -8.16
C LEU A 307 12.07 -17.90 -7.48
N GLY A 308 11.81 -19.11 -7.95
CA GLY A 308 10.80 -19.97 -7.36
C GLY A 308 11.12 -20.35 -5.91
N THR A 309 12.40 -20.53 -5.59
CA THR A 309 12.85 -20.79 -4.21
C THR A 309 12.65 -19.56 -3.32
N ALA A 310 13.01 -18.37 -3.81
CA ALA A 310 12.81 -17.12 -3.09
C ALA A 310 11.32 -16.85 -2.82
N LEU A 311 10.44 -17.15 -3.78
CA LEU A 311 8.98 -17.06 -3.60
C LEU A 311 8.49 -18.04 -2.53
N ARG A 312 8.90 -19.31 -2.60
CA ARG A 312 8.49 -20.35 -1.66
C ARG A 312 8.93 -20.06 -0.22
N ARG A 313 10.09 -19.42 -0.03
CA ARG A 313 10.57 -18.98 1.29
C ARG A 313 9.69 -17.90 1.94
N GLY A 314 8.78 -17.28 1.18
CA GLY A 314 7.70 -16.46 1.75
C GLY A 314 6.80 -17.22 2.73
N GLY A 315 6.91 -18.56 2.75
CA GLY A 315 6.21 -19.44 3.66
C GLY A 315 4.88 -19.92 3.09
N ALA A 316 4.16 -20.72 3.89
CA ALA A 316 2.77 -21.08 3.62
C ALA A 316 1.80 -19.93 3.91
N ASP A 317 2.26 -18.88 4.62
CA ASP A 317 1.46 -17.69 4.85
C ASP A 317 1.28 -16.90 3.54
N ALA A 318 0.02 -16.71 3.14
CA ALA A 318 -0.32 -15.98 1.92
C ALA A 318 0.18 -14.53 1.96
N ALA A 319 0.21 -13.86 3.12
CA ALA A 319 0.71 -12.49 3.19
C ALA A 319 2.22 -12.41 2.95
N GLY A 320 3.00 -13.35 3.51
CA GLY A 320 4.43 -13.49 3.24
C GLY A 320 4.73 -13.81 1.77
N PHE A 321 3.98 -14.74 1.17
CA PHE A 321 4.10 -15.05 -0.26
C PHE A 321 3.76 -13.84 -1.15
N GLU A 322 2.66 -13.14 -0.84
CA GLU A 322 2.21 -11.96 -1.59
C GLU A 322 3.23 -10.81 -1.52
N ALA A 323 3.82 -10.57 -0.34
CA ALA A 323 4.87 -9.58 -0.14
C ALA A 323 6.09 -9.87 -1.02
N ARG A 324 6.55 -11.12 -1.05
CA ARG A 324 7.69 -11.52 -1.91
C ARG A 324 7.35 -11.48 -3.39
N ALA A 325 6.14 -11.90 -3.78
CA ALA A 325 5.68 -11.80 -5.16
C ALA A 325 5.75 -10.34 -5.66
N ARG A 326 5.31 -9.38 -4.83
CA ARG A 326 5.40 -7.94 -5.15
C ARG A 326 6.82 -7.42 -5.22
N LEU A 327 7.67 -7.77 -4.26
CA LEU A 327 9.08 -7.39 -4.28
C LEU A 327 9.77 -7.87 -5.57
N LEU A 328 9.49 -9.11 -5.96
CA LEU A 328 10.12 -9.79 -7.10
C LEU A 328 9.32 -9.60 -8.40
N ALA A 329 8.40 -8.64 -8.45
CA ALA A 329 7.55 -8.42 -9.62
C ALA A 329 8.37 -8.12 -10.89
N GLY A 330 9.46 -7.37 -10.75
CA GLY A 330 10.42 -7.12 -11.83
C GLY A 330 11.12 -8.40 -12.30
N ASP A 331 11.47 -9.29 -11.38
CA ASP A 331 12.15 -10.54 -11.66
C ASP A 331 11.26 -11.55 -12.39
N LEU A 332 9.97 -11.60 -12.05
CA LEU A 332 8.97 -12.44 -12.70
C LEU A 332 8.91 -12.20 -14.22
N ARG A 333 8.95 -10.93 -14.65
CA ARG A 333 8.94 -10.57 -16.09
C ARG A 333 10.14 -11.08 -16.87
N ARG A 334 11.26 -11.31 -16.17
CA ARG A 334 12.51 -11.80 -16.77
C ARG A 334 12.63 -13.32 -16.71
N ALA A 335 11.74 -14.00 -15.99
CA ALA A 335 11.75 -15.43 -15.86
C ALA A 335 11.03 -16.09 -17.05
N THR A 336 11.70 -17.01 -17.72
CA THR A 336 11.12 -17.75 -18.84
C THR A 336 11.08 -19.24 -18.52
N PRO A 337 9.94 -19.93 -18.72
CA PRO A 337 9.89 -21.37 -18.54
C PRO A 337 10.73 -22.06 -19.63
N ILE A 338 11.35 -23.18 -19.27
CA ILE A 338 12.06 -24.04 -20.23
C ILE A 338 11.12 -25.15 -20.68
N THR A 339 11.16 -25.47 -21.97
CA THR A 339 10.31 -26.51 -22.56
C THR A 339 10.51 -27.84 -21.83
N ASN A 340 9.41 -28.46 -21.39
CA ASN A 340 9.37 -29.74 -20.66
C ASN A 340 10.04 -29.76 -19.27
N PHE A 341 10.47 -28.62 -18.73
CA PHE A 341 11.00 -28.54 -17.37
C PHE A 341 10.72 -27.18 -16.74
N ALA A 342 9.78 -27.15 -15.79
CA ALA A 342 9.34 -25.91 -15.15
C ALA A 342 9.39 -26.04 -13.62
N PRO A 343 10.59 -26.01 -13.01
CA PRO A 343 10.71 -26.03 -11.56
C PRO A 343 9.99 -24.82 -10.97
N ASN A 344 9.28 -25.03 -9.87
CA ASN A 344 8.56 -23.98 -9.15
C ASN A 344 7.53 -23.20 -9.99
N ALA A 345 7.02 -23.79 -11.08
CA ALA A 345 6.06 -23.13 -11.96
C ALA A 345 4.78 -22.70 -11.25
N THR A 346 4.35 -23.44 -10.22
CA THR A 346 3.19 -23.08 -9.39
C THR A 346 3.43 -21.76 -8.67
N GLU A 347 4.56 -21.62 -7.98
CA GLU A 347 4.91 -20.41 -7.25
C GLU A 347 5.08 -19.21 -8.20
N ILE A 348 5.76 -19.41 -9.33
CA ILE A 348 5.97 -18.32 -10.29
C ILE A 348 4.65 -17.89 -10.94
N ALA A 349 3.77 -18.84 -11.31
CA ALA A 349 2.46 -18.53 -11.87
C ALA A 349 1.56 -17.78 -10.87
N LEU A 350 1.49 -18.23 -9.62
CA LEU A 350 0.73 -17.55 -8.56
C LEU A 350 1.26 -16.14 -8.30
N ALA A 351 2.59 -15.98 -8.23
CA ALA A 351 3.21 -14.68 -8.05
C ALA A 351 2.93 -13.74 -9.24
N ALA A 352 2.91 -14.28 -10.46
CA ALA A 352 2.53 -13.53 -11.65
C ALA A 352 1.05 -13.09 -11.62
N MET A 353 0.13 -13.94 -11.14
CA MET A 353 -1.27 -13.56 -10.94
C MET A 353 -1.42 -12.44 -9.90
N ILE A 354 -0.74 -12.56 -8.75
CA ILE A 354 -0.76 -11.55 -7.67
C ILE A 354 -0.28 -10.18 -8.15
N THR A 355 0.67 -10.17 -9.08
CA THR A 355 1.32 -8.94 -9.59
C THR A 355 0.78 -8.48 -10.93
N ASP A 356 -0.37 -9.01 -11.35
CA ASP A 356 -1.08 -8.67 -12.60
C ASP A 356 -0.19 -8.83 -13.86
N GLN A 357 0.45 -9.99 -13.98
CA GLN A 357 1.34 -10.35 -15.09
C GLN A 357 0.75 -11.51 -15.91
N PRO A 358 -0.32 -11.26 -16.69
CA PRO A 358 -1.10 -12.33 -17.34
C PRO A 358 -0.26 -13.21 -18.26
N ARG A 359 0.67 -12.60 -19.02
CA ARG A 359 1.55 -13.34 -19.95
C ARG A 359 2.54 -14.24 -19.23
N VAL A 360 3.02 -13.82 -18.06
CA VAL A 360 3.94 -14.63 -17.25
C VAL A 360 3.16 -15.78 -16.64
N ALA A 361 1.99 -15.52 -16.05
CA ALA A 361 1.12 -16.56 -15.50
C ALA A 361 0.76 -17.62 -16.57
N GLU A 362 0.31 -17.19 -17.75
CA GLU A 362 -0.02 -18.06 -18.88
C GLU A 362 1.17 -18.94 -19.30
N ALA A 363 2.34 -18.34 -19.51
CA ALA A 363 3.53 -19.09 -19.92
C ALA A 363 3.92 -20.18 -18.91
N TRP A 364 3.88 -19.86 -17.61
CA TRP A 364 4.25 -20.80 -16.54
C TRP A 364 3.19 -21.88 -16.29
N ILE A 365 1.90 -21.57 -16.43
CA ILE A 365 0.83 -22.58 -16.36
C ILE A 365 0.93 -23.56 -17.55
N THR A 366 1.11 -23.06 -18.76
CA THR A 366 1.26 -23.88 -19.97
C THR A 366 2.51 -24.77 -19.88
N ALA A 367 3.61 -24.23 -19.37
CA ALA A 367 4.82 -25.01 -19.14
C ALA A 367 4.61 -26.11 -18.09
N LEU A 368 3.91 -25.81 -17.00
CA LEU A 368 3.55 -26.80 -15.97
C LEU A 368 2.65 -27.92 -16.52
N ALA A 369 1.67 -27.58 -17.38
CA ALA A 369 0.79 -28.56 -18.02
C ALA A 369 1.55 -29.49 -18.97
N SER A 370 2.65 -29.01 -19.55
CA SER A 370 3.48 -29.75 -20.52
C SER A 370 4.69 -30.45 -19.87
N ASP A 371 4.90 -30.29 -18.56
CA ASP A 371 6.06 -30.82 -17.85
C ASP A 371 5.93 -32.34 -17.63
N GLN A 372 6.62 -33.11 -18.47
CA GLN A 372 6.62 -34.58 -18.41
C GLN A 372 7.37 -35.13 -17.19
N SER A 373 8.19 -34.31 -16.52
CA SER A 373 8.93 -34.74 -15.32
C SER A 373 8.04 -34.83 -14.07
N ARG A 374 6.83 -34.26 -14.13
CA ARG A 374 5.89 -34.20 -13.00
C ARG A 374 4.53 -34.82 -13.37
N PRO A 375 4.22 -36.03 -12.85
CA PRO A 375 2.94 -36.70 -13.13
C PRO A 375 1.71 -35.87 -12.75
N THR A 376 1.83 -34.98 -11.77
CA THR A 376 0.75 -34.09 -11.29
C THR A 376 0.76 -32.70 -11.92
N GLY A 377 1.62 -32.45 -12.92
CA GLY A 377 1.77 -31.14 -13.56
C GLY A 377 0.47 -30.65 -14.20
N LEU A 378 -0.22 -31.52 -14.93
CA LEU A 378 -1.51 -31.19 -15.55
C LEU A 378 -2.58 -30.84 -14.51
N ASP A 379 -2.74 -31.63 -13.45
CA ASP A 379 -3.75 -31.37 -12.43
C ASP A 379 -3.50 -30.05 -11.68
N ARG A 380 -2.22 -29.74 -11.40
CA ARG A 380 -1.83 -28.44 -10.84
C ARG A 380 -2.09 -27.29 -11.79
N ALA A 381 -1.79 -27.46 -13.09
CA ALA A 381 -2.10 -26.44 -14.09
C ALA A 381 -3.61 -26.18 -14.17
N ARG A 382 -4.44 -27.23 -14.14
CA ARG A 382 -5.91 -27.11 -14.07
C ARG A 382 -6.35 -26.32 -12.84
N ARG A 383 -5.79 -26.62 -11.66
CA ARG A 383 -6.09 -25.86 -10.44
C ARG A 383 -5.70 -24.39 -10.55
N LEU A 384 -4.57 -24.08 -11.18
CA LEU A 384 -4.15 -22.70 -11.40
C LEU A 384 -5.07 -21.95 -12.37
N VAL A 385 -5.54 -22.59 -13.45
CA VAL A 385 -6.56 -22.00 -14.35
C VAL A 385 -7.83 -21.68 -13.58
N ASP A 386 -8.30 -22.62 -12.78
CA ASP A 386 -9.49 -22.51 -11.93
C ASP A 386 -9.46 -21.33 -10.95
N ILE A 387 -8.27 -20.97 -10.47
CA ILE A 387 -8.05 -19.82 -9.58
C ILE A 387 -7.90 -18.56 -10.39
N TYR A 388 -7.19 -18.64 -11.51
CA TYR A 388 -6.97 -17.50 -12.38
C TYR A 388 -8.29 -16.97 -12.97
N ALA A 389 -9.25 -17.87 -13.22
CA ALA A 389 -10.63 -17.57 -13.63
C ALA A 389 -11.35 -16.55 -12.74
N ILE A 390 -10.99 -16.48 -11.46
CA ILE A 390 -11.58 -15.56 -10.48
C ILE A 390 -11.18 -14.12 -10.79
N ILE A 391 -9.95 -13.90 -11.25
CA ILE A 391 -9.40 -12.56 -11.48
C ILE A 391 -9.37 -12.18 -12.96
N ASP A 392 -9.14 -13.14 -13.85
CA ASP A 392 -9.05 -12.94 -15.30
C ASP A 392 -9.65 -14.15 -16.05
N PRO A 393 -10.99 -14.18 -16.20
CA PRO A 393 -11.69 -15.30 -16.86
C PRO A 393 -11.32 -15.43 -18.34
N GLU A 394 -10.92 -14.34 -19.01
CA GLU A 394 -10.52 -14.41 -20.42
C GLU A 394 -9.17 -15.10 -20.59
N ALA A 395 -8.19 -14.78 -19.73
CA ALA A 395 -6.91 -15.48 -19.74
C ALA A 395 -7.05 -16.93 -19.31
N ALA A 396 -7.85 -17.21 -18.28
CA ALA A 396 -8.15 -18.56 -17.85
C ALA A 396 -8.78 -19.39 -18.98
N GLY A 397 -9.75 -18.84 -19.72
CA GLY A 397 -10.39 -19.53 -20.85
C GLY A 397 -9.44 -19.86 -22.00
N ARG A 398 -8.46 -18.96 -22.30
CA ARG A 398 -7.41 -19.24 -23.30
C ARG A 398 -6.53 -20.41 -22.88
N ILE A 399 -6.08 -20.42 -21.62
CA ILE A 399 -5.23 -21.48 -21.07
C ILE A 399 -6.03 -22.79 -20.95
N GLY A 400 -7.27 -22.72 -20.47
CA GLY A 400 -8.20 -23.84 -20.36
C GLY A 400 -8.41 -24.55 -21.69
N SER A 401 -8.62 -23.78 -22.77
CA SER A 401 -8.71 -24.31 -24.13
C SER A 401 -7.46 -25.07 -24.56
N PHE A 402 -6.27 -24.58 -24.20
CA PHE A 402 -4.99 -25.24 -24.49
C PHE A 402 -4.85 -26.58 -23.74
N ILE A 403 -5.28 -26.66 -22.48
CA ILE A 403 -5.18 -27.88 -21.64
C ILE A 403 -6.43 -28.79 -21.70
N GLY A 404 -7.38 -28.50 -22.59
CA GLY A 404 -8.58 -29.29 -22.80
C GLY A 404 -9.62 -29.20 -21.67
N MET A 405 -9.69 -28.06 -20.97
CA MET A 405 -10.74 -27.74 -20.01
C MET A 405 -11.88 -26.95 -20.68
N VAL A 406 -13.12 -27.29 -20.32
CA VAL A 406 -14.28 -26.43 -20.55
C VAL A 406 -14.54 -25.71 -19.24
N GLU A 407 -14.41 -24.39 -19.24
CA GLU A 407 -14.51 -23.59 -18.02
C GLU A 407 -15.97 -23.18 -17.78
N GLU A 408 -16.50 -23.51 -16.60
CA GLU A 408 -17.75 -22.95 -16.12
C GLU A 408 -17.44 -21.71 -15.27
N PRO A 409 -18.10 -20.56 -15.51
CA PRO A 409 -17.86 -19.35 -14.74
C PRO A 409 -18.19 -19.60 -13.27
N LYS A 410 -17.18 -19.54 -12.41
CA LYS A 410 -17.35 -19.64 -10.96
C LYS A 410 -18.07 -18.39 -10.44
N SER A 411 -19.10 -18.58 -9.63
CA SER A 411 -19.72 -17.47 -8.91
C SER A 411 -18.76 -16.96 -7.84
N VAL A 412 -18.49 -15.66 -7.87
CA VAL A 412 -17.67 -14.99 -6.85
C VAL A 412 -18.60 -14.57 -5.71
N PRO A 413 -18.43 -15.10 -4.49
CA PRO A 413 -19.23 -14.65 -3.37
C PRO A 413 -18.93 -13.18 -3.03
N SER A 414 -19.98 -12.44 -2.69
CA SER A 414 -19.87 -11.06 -2.25
C SER A 414 -19.15 -10.96 -0.90
N VAL A 415 -18.08 -10.18 -0.82
CA VAL A 415 -17.36 -9.93 0.42
C VAL A 415 -18.02 -8.77 1.14
N THR A 416 -18.84 -9.09 2.14
CA THR A 416 -19.21 -8.13 3.18
C THR A 416 -18.31 -8.38 4.37
N ALA A 417 -17.09 -7.84 4.35
CA ALA A 417 -16.22 -7.89 5.52
C ALA A 417 -16.76 -6.93 6.58
N TYR A 418 -16.96 -7.41 7.80
CA TYR A 418 -17.40 -6.63 8.95
C TYR A 418 -16.17 -6.14 9.70
N ASN A 419 -16.00 -4.83 9.88
CA ASN A 419 -14.99 -4.30 10.79
C ASN A 419 -15.62 -4.14 12.18
N THR A 420 -14.89 -4.47 13.25
CA THR A 420 -15.43 -4.50 14.63
C THR A 420 -15.20 -3.21 15.41
N ASN A 421 -14.59 -2.19 14.81
CA ASN A 421 -14.42 -0.86 15.41
C ASN A 421 -13.99 0.17 14.34
N PRO A 422 -14.28 1.48 14.44
CA PRO A 422 -15.12 2.20 15.41
C PRO A 422 -16.53 2.60 14.89
N SER A 423 -17.48 2.62 15.83
CA SER A 423 -18.92 2.82 15.65
C SER A 423 -19.34 4.20 15.15
N VAL A 424 -19.39 4.38 13.82
CA VAL A 424 -20.09 5.52 13.22
C VAL A 424 -21.60 5.25 13.30
N PRO A 425 -22.44 6.19 13.78
CA PRO A 425 -23.89 6.01 13.76
C PRO A 425 -24.41 5.87 12.33
N VAL A 426 -25.40 5.00 12.10
CA VAL A 426 -25.99 4.80 10.77
C VAL A 426 -26.58 6.11 10.22
N ALA A 427 -27.11 6.98 11.07
CA ALA A 427 -27.54 8.33 10.66
C ALA A 427 -26.41 9.17 10.04
N SER A 428 -25.19 9.10 10.58
CA SER A 428 -24.01 9.78 10.02
C SER A 428 -23.60 9.16 8.69
N LEU A 429 -23.70 7.83 8.55
CA LEU A 429 -23.47 7.15 7.28
C LEU A 429 -24.47 7.59 6.21
N VAL A 430 -25.77 7.66 6.55
CA VAL A 430 -26.83 8.10 5.62
C VAL A 430 -26.62 9.57 5.23
N ALA A 431 -26.30 10.44 6.19
CA ALA A 431 -26.01 11.84 5.92
C ALA A 431 -24.81 12.02 4.97
N ALA A 432 -23.79 11.16 5.09
CA ALA A 432 -22.64 11.15 4.19
C ALA A 432 -22.96 10.54 2.81
N ALA A 433 -23.87 9.57 2.74
CA ALA A 433 -24.26 8.90 1.52
C ALA A 433 -25.13 9.75 0.58
N LEU A 434 -25.99 10.61 1.12
CA LEU A 434 -26.92 11.41 0.33
C LEU A 434 -26.20 12.36 -0.65
N PRO A 435 -25.24 13.22 -0.22
CA PRO A 435 -24.50 14.07 -1.16
C PRO A 435 -23.66 13.26 -2.17
N ALA A 436 -23.12 12.12 -1.75
CA ALA A 436 -22.38 11.23 -2.64
C ALA A 436 -23.27 10.64 -3.75
N ALA A 437 -24.52 10.30 -3.40
CA ALA A 437 -25.51 9.83 -4.36
C ALA A 437 -25.96 10.91 -5.34
N GLU A 438 -26.10 12.14 -4.89
CA GLU A 438 -26.43 13.29 -5.74
C GLU A 438 -25.30 13.63 -6.72
N ALA A 439 -24.04 13.64 -6.25
CA ALA A 439 -22.87 13.89 -7.09
C ALA A 439 -22.64 12.77 -8.12
N GLY A 440 -23.01 11.53 -7.77
CA GLY A 440 -22.83 10.39 -8.65
C GLY A 440 -21.37 10.01 -8.90
N SER A 441 -20.44 10.44 -8.05
CA SER A 441 -19.00 10.24 -8.16
C SER A 441 -18.52 9.01 -7.36
N GLU A 442 -17.50 8.33 -7.88
CA GLU A 442 -16.97 7.08 -7.33
C GLU A 442 -16.22 7.28 -6.00
N GLY A 443 -15.56 8.43 -5.81
CA GLY A 443 -14.70 8.69 -4.65
C GLY A 443 -15.47 8.82 -3.36
N PRO A 444 -16.47 9.71 -3.28
CA PRO A 444 -17.38 9.78 -2.14
C PRO A 444 -18.10 8.46 -1.87
N ALA A 445 -18.55 7.74 -2.91
CA ALA A 445 -19.16 6.43 -2.74
C ALA A 445 -18.19 5.43 -2.08
N ALA A 446 -16.93 5.39 -2.50
CA ALA A 446 -15.92 4.53 -1.88
C ALA A 446 -15.64 4.91 -0.41
N LEU A 447 -15.58 6.21 -0.08
CA LEU A 447 -15.45 6.67 1.31
C LEU A 447 -16.67 6.32 2.17
N VAL A 448 -17.88 6.40 1.60
CA VAL A 448 -19.13 5.97 2.26
C VAL A 448 -19.10 4.47 2.53
N TYR A 449 -18.69 3.65 1.54
CA TYR A 449 -18.52 2.21 1.72
C TYR A 449 -17.57 1.93 2.89
N LEU A 450 -16.37 2.50 2.85
CA LEU A 450 -15.33 2.35 3.87
C LEU A 450 -15.74 2.82 5.26
N THR A 451 -16.55 3.88 5.35
CA THR A 451 -17.16 4.37 6.60
C THR A 451 -18.23 3.40 7.10
N GLY A 452 -19.06 2.88 6.19
CA GLY A 452 -20.11 1.92 6.51
C GLY A 452 -19.57 0.64 7.13
N LEU A 453 -18.38 0.19 6.72
CA LEU A 453 -17.74 -1.00 7.28
C LEU A 453 -17.44 -0.89 8.78
N SER A 454 -17.30 0.32 9.33
CA SER A 454 -17.07 0.54 10.77
C SER A 454 -18.34 0.92 11.56
N THR A 455 -19.50 1.09 10.90
CA THR A 455 -20.76 1.43 11.58
C THR A 455 -21.33 0.24 12.37
N THR A 456 -21.89 0.50 13.57
CA THR A 456 -22.53 -0.52 14.42
C THR A 456 -23.91 -0.91 13.92
N GLU A 457 -24.32 -2.16 14.20
CA GLU A 457 -25.58 -2.72 13.69
C GLU A 457 -26.84 -2.39 14.54
N ASP A 458 -26.70 -1.78 15.71
CA ASP A 458 -27.79 -1.66 16.70
C ASP A 458 -29.07 -1.04 16.11
N GLY A 459 -30.04 -1.90 15.78
CA GLY A 459 -31.40 -1.54 15.35
C GLY A 459 -31.57 -1.09 13.88
N GLU A 460 -30.50 -0.84 13.13
CA GLU A 460 -30.56 -0.22 11.79
C GLU A 460 -29.80 -0.98 10.68
N GLY A 461 -29.46 -2.26 10.91
CA GLY A 461 -28.69 -3.09 9.97
C GLY A 461 -29.24 -3.13 8.54
N GLY A 462 -30.56 -3.06 8.34
CA GLY A 462 -31.17 -3.01 7.01
C GLY A 462 -30.82 -1.76 6.21
N ILE A 463 -30.85 -0.58 6.85
CA ILE A 463 -30.50 0.71 6.21
C ILE A 463 -29.00 0.74 5.93
N ARG A 464 -28.19 0.34 6.92
CA ARG A 464 -26.74 0.23 6.79
C ARG A 464 -26.36 -0.62 5.57
N ASN A 465 -26.92 -1.82 5.46
CA ASN A 465 -26.62 -2.73 4.35
C ASN A 465 -27.07 -2.18 3.00
N ALA A 466 -28.21 -1.48 2.95
CA ALA A 466 -28.66 -0.82 1.73
C ALA A 466 -27.67 0.27 1.27
N VAL A 467 -27.18 1.10 2.20
CA VAL A 467 -26.17 2.14 1.90
C VAL A 467 -24.84 1.53 1.47
N ILE A 468 -24.36 0.49 2.17
CA ILE A 468 -23.10 -0.20 1.81
C ILE A 468 -23.20 -0.83 0.42
N ASN A 469 -24.30 -1.50 0.11
CA ASN A 469 -24.50 -2.13 -1.20
C ASN A 469 -24.59 -1.09 -2.32
N TRP A 470 -25.33 0.00 -2.09
CA TRP A 470 -25.37 1.13 -3.03
C TRP A 470 -23.97 1.70 -3.26
N ALA A 471 -23.23 2.00 -2.19
CA ALA A 471 -21.91 2.60 -2.25
C ALA A 471 -20.91 1.69 -2.99
N ARG A 472 -20.99 0.38 -2.76
CA ARG A 472 -20.18 -0.63 -3.42
C ARG A 472 -20.44 -0.69 -4.92
N ASP A 473 -21.71 -0.75 -5.34
CA ASP A 473 -22.06 -0.76 -6.76
C ASP A 473 -21.67 0.57 -7.42
N LYS A 474 -21.84 1.68 -6.72
CA LYS A 474 -21.56 3.01 -7.25
C LYS A 474 -20.07 3.34 -7.37
N ALA A 475 -19.24 2.79 -6.49
CA ALA A 475 -17.79 2.95 -6.51
C ALA A 475 -17.08 1.95 -7.45
N ASP A 476 -17.82 1.06 -8.11
CA ASP A 476 -17.30 -0.02 -8.97
C ASP A 476 -16.20 -0.88 -8.31
N ILE A 477 -16.40 -1.22 -7.03
CA ILE A 477 -15.40 -1.96 -6.23
C ILE A 477 -15.60 -3.48 -6.24
N ARG A 478 -16.26 -4.04 -7.28
CA ARG A 478 -16.46 -5.49 -7.42
C ARG A 478 -15.16 -6.28 -7.53
N TRP A 479 -14.09 -5.63 -7.98
CA TRP A 479 -12.74 -6.19 -7.97
C TRP A 479 -12.32 -6.69 -6.58
N MET A 480 -12.85 -6.11 -5.49
CA MET A 480 -12.56 -6.56 -4.13
C MET A 480 -13.09 -7.97 -3.86
N ASP A 481 -14.23 -8.33 -4.43
CA ASP A 481 -14.82 -9.67 -4.27
C ASP A 481 -13.99 -10.72 -4.97
N HIS A 482 -13.55 -10.39 -6.18
CA HIS A 482 -12.68 -11.23 -6.98
C HIS A 482 -11.36 -11.42 -6.24
N LYS A 483 -10.78 -10.33 -5.71
CA LYS A 483 -9.52 -10.40 -4.98
C LYS A 483 -9.64 -11.19 -3.68
N ALA A 484 -10.69 -11.00 -2.87
CA ALA A 484 -10.81 -11.79 -1.65
C ALA A 484 -11.08 -13.27 -1.93
N SER A 485 -11.86 -13.58 -2.97
CA SER A 485 -12.10 -14.97 -3.39
C SER A 485 -10.80 -15.61 -3.90
N PHE A 486 -10.01 -14.86 -4.66
CA PHE A 486 -8.66 -15.26 -5.06
C PHE A 486 -7.76 -15.50 -3.85
N ASP A 487 -7.78 -14.63 -2.84
CA ASP A 487 -6.96 -14.79 -1.63
C ASP A 487 -7.32 -16.04 -0.81
N VAL A 488 -8.61 -16.42 -0.79
CA VAL A 488 -9.06 -17.69 -0.18
C VAL A 488 -8.48 -18.89 -0.92
N GLU A 489 -8.59 -18.91 -2.25
CA GLU A 489 -8.05 -20.00 -3.05
C GLU A 489 -6.52 -20.04 -3.05
N LEU A 490 -5.87 -18.87 -3.04
CA LEU A 490 -4.42 -18.76 -2.94
C LEU A 490 -3.91 -19.43 -1.66
N ARG A 491 -4.54 -19.14 -0.51
CA ARG A 491 -4.20 -19.81 0.76
C ARG A 491 -4.38 -21.31 0.66
N ALA A 492 -5.50 -21.76 0.09
CA ALA A 492 -5.76 -23.19 -0.07
C ALA A 492 -4.65 -23.88 -0.89
N VAL A 493 -4.13 -23.25 -1.94
CA VAL A 493 -3.02 -23.81 -2.74
C VAL A 493 -1.67 -23.73 -2.02
N LEU A 494 -1.41 -22.67 -1.27
CA LEU A 494 -0.16 -22.55 -0.50
C LEU A 494 -0.10 -23.51 0.69
N ASP A 495 -1.25 -23.87 1.25
CA ASP A 495 -1.38 -24.85 2.35
C ASP A 495 -1.30 -26.32 1.87
N GLU A 496 -1.43 -26.59 0.56
CA GLU A 496 -1.28 -27.94 0.02
C GLU A 496 0.15 -28.45 0.22
N PRO A 497 0.35 -29.62 0.87
CA PRO A 497 1.69 -30.14 1.09
C PRO A 497 2.40 -30.37 -0.25
N ALA A 498 3.67 -29.97 -0.32
CA ALA A 498 4.49 -30.24 -1.49
C ALA A 498 4.48 -31.76 -1.76
N PRO A 499 4.18 -32.20 -3.00
CA PRO A 499 4.13 -33.61 -3.34
C PRO A 499 5.48 -34.21 -3.00
N GLN A 500 5.47 -35.29 -2.22
CA GLN A 500 6.68 -36.05 -1.95
C GLN A 500 7.26 -36.45 -3.31
N VAL A 501 8.43 -35.90 -3.64
CA VAL A 501 9.19 -36.37 -4.81
C VAL A 501 9.46 -37.84 -4.52
N ALA A 502 8.79 -38.73 -5.25
CA ALA A 502 9.02 -40.16 -5.13
C ALA A 502 10.52 -40.38 -5.26
N ALA A 503 11.15 -40.91 -4.21
CA ALA A 503 12.60 -41.12 -4.20
C ALA A 503 12.97 -41.87 -5.48
N ALA A 504 13.92 -41.33 -6.25
CA ALA A 504 14.39 -41.97 -7.47
C ALA A 504 14.69 -43.44 -7.15
N PRO A 505 14.19 -44.40 -7.97
CA PRO A 505 14.40 -45.81 -7.70
C PRO A 505 15.91 -46.02 -7.54
N GLN A 506 16.33 -46.53 -6.38
CA GLN A 506 17.74 -46.79 -6.14
C GLN A 506 18.24 -47.70 -7.27
N PRO A 507 19.39 -47.38 -7.88
CA PRO A 507 19.94 -48.22 -8.93
C PRO A 507 20.15 -49.61 -8.32
N THR A 508 19.36 -50.58 -8.79
CA THR A 508 19.56 -51.98 -8.44
C THR A 508 20.93 -52.36 -8.98
N GLY A 509 21.89 -52.57 -8.07
CA GLY A 509 23.22 -53.02 -8.42
C GLY A 509 23.16 -54.36 -9.16
N ASN A 510 23.84 -54.42 -10.30
CA ASN A 510 24.07 -55.66 -11.05
C ASN A 510 24.99 -56.63 -10.29
#